data_AF-A0AA88Y437-F1
#
_entry.id   AF-A0AA88Y437-F1
#
_cell.length_a   1.000
_cell.length_b   1.000
_cell.length_c   1.000
_cell.angle_alpha   90.00
_cell.angle_beta   90.00
_cell.angle_gamma   90.00
#
_symmetry.space_group_name_H-M   'P 1'
#
loop_
_entity.id
_entity.type
_entity.pdbx_description
1 polymer ?
#
loop_
_entity_poly.entity_id
_entity_poly.type
_entity_poly.pdbx_seq_one_letter_code
_entity_poly.pdbx_strand_id
1 'polypeptide(L)'
;MWDDLDASVICRHLNISQTGYAMNLPPSPQYNKSVFGVHCTGFESDPEHCQVDPYDITGTCQWADDAGVQCGSGQNTNTTQGTVSVLPDGRVLATSGNSSDVGTICMNGWDDTDASVVCRHLGLGHSGSAIYLPRDYVYNRKSYGVHCHGHESNLFDCPHDGTDLTGGSCYHMEDAGVQCHGGSNNTTNNTYGTVSVLPDGRVLATSGGSSVLGTICVMGWDDTDASVVCRHLGMGHSGSAMYLPRDHIYNRKSYNVHCLGHEGNFFDCAQDSTDTSGGLCYNMEDAGVQCHGGSNNTNSSSCE
;
A
#
# COMPACT_ATOMS: atom_id res chain seq x y z
N MET A 1 -11.74 9.03 -20.53
CA MET A 1 -11.17 10.38 -20.32
C MET A 1 -12.29 11.23 -19.76
N TRP A 2 -12.57 11.03 -18.48
CA TRP A 2 -13.59 11.74 -17.71
C TRP A 2 -12.92 12.04 -16.38
N ASP A 3 -12.69 13.31 -16.07
CA ASP A 3 -11.87 13.72 -14.92
C ASP A 3 -12.59 14.75 -14.02
N ASP A 4 -11.96 15.06 -12.89
CA ASP A 4 -12.54 15.94 -11.88
C ASP A 4 -12.71 17.40 -12.37
N LEU A 5 -11.97 17.83 -13.40
CA LEU A 5 -12.18 19.14 -14.03
C LEU A 5 -13.49 19.13 -14.82
N ASP A 6 -13.75 18.05 -15.55
CA ASP A 6 -15.03 17.85 -16.26
C ASP A 6 -16.20 17.80 -15.26
N ALA A 7 -16.04 17.01 -14.20
CA ALA A 7 -17.03 16.85 -13.15
C ALA A 7 -17.30 18.16 -12.41
N SER A 8 -16.26 18.96 -12.13
CA SER A 8 -16.40 20.26 -11.46
C SER A 8 -17.14 21.28 -12.31
N VAL A 9 -16.97 21.27 -13.64
CA VAL A 9 -17.77 22.11 -14.55
C VAL A 9 -19.25 21.76 -14.44
N ILE A 10 -19.60 20.46 -14.43
CA ILE A 10 -20.99 20.03 -14.26
C ILE A 10 -21.54 20.47 -12.88
N CYS A 11 -20.79 20.23 -11.81
CA CYS A 11 -21.24 20.60 -10.45
C CYS A 11 -21.46 22.08 -10.27
N ARG A 12 -20.59 22.90 -10.88
CA ARG A 12 -20.73 24.35 -10.90
C ARG A 12 -21.93 24.77 -11.72
N HIS A 13 -22.13 24.19 -12.91
CA HIS A 13 -23.27 24.49 -13.77
C HIS A 13 -24.61 24.16 -13.09
N LEU A 14 -24.67 23.04 -12.36
CA LEU A 14 -25.84 22.63 -11.58
C LEU A 14 -26.04 23.45 -10.29
N ASN A 15 -25.15 24.40 -9.99
CA ASN A 15 -25.15 25.20 -8.74
C ASN A 15 -25.16 24.34 -7.46
N ILE A 16 -24.55 23.15 -7.48
CA ILE A 16 -24.51 22.26 -6.31
C ILE A 16 -23.22 22.50 -5.50
N SER A 17 -22.08 22.56 -6.18
CA SER A 17 -20.76 22.78 -5.57
C SER A 17 -19.78 23.36 -6.59
N GLN A 18 -18.73 24.04 -6.11
CA GLN A 18 -17.60 24.40 -6.96
C GLN A 18 -16.67 23.22 -7.25
N THR A 19 -16.77 22.15 -6.45
CA THR A 19 -15.99 20.91 -6.57
C THR A 19 -16.88 19.77 -7.02
N GLY A 20 -16.44 19.07 -8.06
CA GLY A 20 -17.06 17.84 -8.56
C GLY A 20 -16.02 16.74 -8.69
N TYR A 21 -16.39 15.53 -8.32
CA TYR A 21 -15.56 14.33 -8.46
C TYR A 21 -16.13 13.46 -9.58
N ALA A 22 -15.28 13.09 -10.52
CA ALA A 22 -15.58 12.16 -11.58
C ALA A 22 -15.76 10.75 -11.02
N MET A 23 -16.77 10.06 -11.53
CA MET A 23 -17.06 8.67 -11.20
C MET A 23 -17.33 7.91 -12.48
N ASN A 24 -17.05 6.62 -12.47
CA ASN A 24 -17.49 5.68 -13.49
C ASN A 24 -18.74 4.96 -12.99
N LEU A 25 -19.82 5.03 -13.76
CA LEU A 25 -21.11 4.44 -13.45
C LEU A 25 -21.35 3.22 -14.34
N PRO A 26 -22.02 2.17 -13.84
CA PRO A 26 -22.35 1.01 -14.67
C PRO A 26 -23.12 1.42 -15.94
N PRO A 27 -22.89 0.76 -17.09
CA PRO A 27 -23.51 1.14 -18.35
C PRO A 27 -25.05 1.09 -18.25
N SER A 28 -25.71 2.21 -18.51
CA SER A 28 -27.16 2.28 -18.48
C SER A 28 -27.75 1.78 -19.81
N PRO A 29 -28.61 0.75 -19.80
CA PRO A 29 -29.21 0.20 -21.02
C PRO A 29 -30.27 1.12 -21.66
N GLN A 30 -30.55 2.29 -21.09
CA GLN A 30 -31.70 3.14 -21.47
C GLN A 30 -31.34 4.37 -22.32
N TYR A 31 -30.06 4.71 -22.48
CA TYR A 31 -29.66 5.93 -23.18
C TYR A 31 -28.64 5.64 -24.28
N ASN A 32 -28.90 6.12 -25.49
CA ASN A 32 -27.90 6.08 -26.56
C ASN A 32 -26.78 7.06 -26.24
N LYS A 33 -25.53 6.56 -26.19
CA LYS A 33 -24.32 7.32 -25.93
C LYS A 33 -24.20 8.47 -26.94
N SER A 34 -24.20 9.71 -26.45
CA SER A 34 -24.33 10.91 -27.29
C SER A 34 -23.12 11.85 -27.22
N VAL A 35 -22.25 11.70 -26.22
CA VAL A 35 -21.09 12.57 -25.99
C VAL A 35 -19.89 11.70 -25.61
N PHE A 36 -18.74 11.95 -26.24
CA PHE A 36 -17.51 11.18 -26.06
C PHE A 36 -16.36 12.14 -25.73
N GLY A 37 -15.38 11.67 -24.94
CA GLY A 37 -14.15 12.41 -24.65
C GLY A 37 -14.40 13.85 -24.23
N VAL A 38 -15.07 14.05 -23.09
CA VAL A 38 -15.26 15.39 -22.54
C VAL A 38 -13.91 15.88 -22.01
N HIS A 39 -13.56 17.10 -22.37
CA HIS A 39 -12.30 17.75 -22.03
C HIS A 39 -12.57 19.21 -21.66
N CYS A 40 -12.81 19.44 -20.38
CA CYS A 40 -12.96 20.76 -19.79
C CYS A 40 -11.61 21.28 -19.28
N THR A 41 -11.43 22.60 -19.32
CA THR A 41 -10.32 23.30 -18.67
C THR A 41 -10.58 23.56 -17.18
N GLY A 42 -11.82 23.37 -16.73
CA GLY A 42 -12.28 23.63 -15.36
C GLY A 42 -12.81 25.05 -15.14
N PHE A 43 -12.71 25.94 -16.14
CA PHE A 43 -13.17 27.34 -16.06
C PHE A 43 -14.48 27.61 -16.81
N GLU A 44 -15.00 26.62 -17.52
CA GLU A 44 -16.24 26.70 -18.29
C GLU A 44 -17.46 26.89 -17.38
N SER A 45 -18.26 27.93 -17.63
CA SER A 45 -19.51 28.14 -16.89
C SER A 45 -20.65 27.21 -17.34
N ASP A 46 -20.48 26.53 -18.47
CA ASP A 46 -21.45 25.65 -19.09
C ASP A 46 -20.73 24.43 -19.69
N PRO A 47 -21.18 23.19 -19.42
CA PRO A 47 -20.58 21.98 -19.99
C PRO A 47 -20.61 21.92 -21.52
N GLU A 48 -21.51 22.65 -22.20
CA GLU A 48 -21.50 22.73 -23.67
C GLU A 48 -20.27 23.47 -24.24
N HIS A 49 -19.55 24.23 -23.40
CA HIS A 49 -18.30 24.89 -23.80
C HIS A 49 -17.06 24.01 -23.62
N CYS A 50 -17.19 22.82 -23.02
CA CYS A 50 -16.10 21.88 -22.96
C CYS A 50 -15.84 21.28 -24.34
N GLN A 51 -14.58 20.95 -24.62
CA GLN A 51 -14.27 20.23 -25.85
C GLN A 51 -14.78 18.81 -25.73
N VAL A 52 -15.36 18.29 -26.80
CA VAL A 52 -15.86 16.92 -26.88
C VAL A 52 -15.32 16.27 -28.13
N ASP A 53 -15.04 14.98 -28.04
CA ASP A 53 -14.63 14.21 -29.19
C ASP A 53 -15.83 14.00 -30.14
N PRO A 54 -15.65 14.22 -31.45
CA PRO A 54 -16.74 14.11 -32.44
C PRO A 54 -17.24 12.67 -32.66
N TYR A 55 -16.49 11.68 -32.19
CA TYR A 55 -16.83 10.26 -32.20
C TYR A 55 -15.95 9.53 -31.17
N ASP A 56 -16.26 8.28 -30.84
CA ASP A 56 -15.39 7.46 -29.98
C ASP A 56 -14.07 7.13 -30.69
N ILE A 57 -13.06 7.98 -30.47
CA ILE A 57 -11.70 7.82 -31.04
C ILE A 57 -11.02 6.56 -30.50
N THR A 58 -11.39 6.15 -29.29
CA THR A 58 -10.73 5.06 -28.56
C THR A 58 -11.32 3.69 -28.90
N GLY A 59 -12.55 3.65 -29.45
CA GLY A 59 -13.31 2.42 -29.67
C GLY A 59 -13.71 1.70 -28.38
N THR A 60 -13.59 2.39 -27.23
CA THR A 60 -13.79 1.81 -25.90
C THR A 60 -15.17 2.08 -25.32
N CYS A 61 -15.90 3.05 -25.86
CA CYS A 61 -17.19 3.45 -25.33
C CYS A 61 -18.29 2.41 -25.57
N GLN A 62 -18.06 1.31 -26.30
CA GLN A 62 -19.04 0.22 -26.39
C GLN A 62 -19.06 -0.68 -25.14
N TRP A 63 -17.99 -0.65 -24.34
CA TRP A 63 -17.80 -1.46 -23.15
C TRP A 63 -17.37 -0.64 -21.93
N ALA A 64 -17.12 0.66 -22.09
CA ALA A 64 -16.86 1.58 -21.00
C ALA A 64 -18.13 1.94 -20.21
N ASP A 65 -17.91 2.13 -18.91
CA ASP A 65 -18.83 2.72 -17.94
C ASP A 65 -19.31 4.11 -18.37
N ASP A 66 -20.50 4.50 -17.93
CA ASP A 66 -21.06 5.83 -18.14
C ASP A 66 -20.37 6.85 -17.21
N ALA A 67 -20.18 8.08 -17.68
CA ALA A 67 -19.63 9.16 -16.86
C ALA A 67 -20.61 9.59 -15.76
N GLY A 68 -20.14 9.64 -14.52
CA GLY A 68 -20.86 10.11 -13.34
C GLY A 68 -20.14 11.25 -12.62
N VAL A 69 -20.89 12.02 -11.84
CA VAL A 69 -20.33 13.14 -11.07
C VAL A 69 -20.93 13.22 -9.67
N GLN A 70 -20.08 13.43 -8.67
CA GLN A 70 -20.47 13.75 -7.30
C GLN A 70 -20.06 15.17 -6.94
N CYS A 71 -21.03 16.00 -6.56
CA CYS A 71 -20.80 17.41 -6.23
C CYS A 71 -20.74 17.64 -4.72
N GLY A 72 -19.70 18.34 -4.24
CA GLY A 72 -19.58 18.76 -2.84
C GLY A 72 -18.28 18.33 -2.16
N SER A 73 -18.23 18.42 -0.83
CA SER A 73 -17.21 17.71 -0.05
C SER A 73 -17.49 16.22 -0.16
N GLY A 74 -16.52 15.43 -0.63
CA GLY A 74 -16.56 13.97 -0.79
C GLY A 74 -16.67 13.22 0.55
N GLN A 75 -17.59 13.63 1.41
CA GLN A 75 -18.05 12.83 2.52
C GLN A 75 -18.97 11.77 1.95
N ASN A 76 -18.40 10.66 1.51
CA ASN A 76 -19.11 9.39 1.46
C ASN A 76 -19.42 8.96 2.91
N THR A 77 -20.29 9.68 3.60
CA THR A 77 -20.85 9.26 4.88
C THR A 77 -21.95 8.24 4.59
N ASN A 78 -21.58 7.02 4.18
CA ASN A 78 -22.36 5.79 4.33
C ASN A 78 -21.63 4.55 3.78
N THR A 79 -20.37 4.37 4.12
CA THR A 79 -19.74 3.05 4.03
C THR A 79 -19.03 2.78 5.35
N THR A 80 -19.45 1.71 6.03
CA THR A 80 -18.66 0.97 7.02
C THR A 80 -17.18 1.06 6.63
N GLN A 81 -16.38 1.78 7.42
CA GLN A 81 -15.01 2.11 7.07
C GLN A 81 -14.22 0.83 6.83
N GLY A 82 -13.62 0.73 5.65
CA GLY A 82 -12.58 -0.24 5.38
C GLY A 82 -11.36 -0.04 6.26
N THR A 83 -10.43 -0.99 6.22
CA THR A 83 -9.14 -0.89 6.91
C THR A 83 -8.03 -0.66 5.89
N VAL A 84 -7.14 0.30 6.17
CA VAL A 84 -5.88 0.46 5.45
C VAL A 84 -4.76 -0.13 6.29
N SER A 85 -3.84 -0.84 5.64
CA SER A 85 -2.61 -1.31 6.29
C SER A 85 -1.44 -1.19 5.33
N VAL A 86 -0.25 -0.99 5.87
CA VAL A 86 1.00 -0.96 5.12
C VAL A 86 1.81 -2.18 5.51
N LEU A 87 2.09 -3.05 4.55
CA LEU A 87 3.03 -4.15 4.73
C LEU A 87 4.45 -3.59 4.90
N PRO A 88 5.39 -4.32 5.52
CA PRO A 88 6.72 -3.79 5.75
C PRO A 88 7.56 -3.57 4.48
N ASP A 89 7.26 -4.24 3.36
CA ASP A 89 7.86 -3.83 2.05
C ASP A 89 7.37 -2.45 1.59
N GLY A 90 6.42 -1.86 2.31
CA GLY A 90 5.76 -0.60 2.07
C GLY A 90 4.45 -0.73 1.31
N ARG A 91 4.02 -1.95 0.90
CA ARG A 91 2.79 -2.13 0.11
C ARG A 91 1.56 -1.67 0.85
N VAL A 92 0.70 -0.92 0.18
CA VAL A 92 -0.58 -0.49 0.75
C VAL A 92 -1.66 -1.53 0.43
N LEU A 93 -2.34 -1.98 1.48
CA LEU A 93 -3.51 -2.85 1.39
C LEU A 93 -4.74 -2.11 1.90
N ALA A 94 -5.87 -2.28 1.22
CA ALA A 94 -7.15 -1.72 1.62
C ALA A 94 -8.25 -2.80 1.60
N THR A 95 -9.17 -2.72 2.54
CA THR A 95 -10.43 -3.50 2.53
C THR A 95 -11.61 -2.55 2.33
N SER A 96 -12.71 -3.01 1.74
CA SER A 96 -13.98 -2.27 1.74
C SER A 96 -14.83 -2.81 2.88
N GLY A 97 -15.36 -1.95 3.77
CA GLY A 97 -15.79 -2.38 5.11
C GLY A 97 -17.01 -3.32 5.23
N ASN A 98 -17.56 -3.82 4.12
CA ASN A 98 -18.52 -4.96 4.12
C ASN A 98 -17.93 -6.25 3.53
N SER A 99 -16.65 -6.26 3.16
CA SER A 99 -15.96 -7.36 2.49
C SER A 99 -14.77 -7.79 3.33
N SER A 100 -14.61 -9.11 3.50
CA SER A 100 -13.40 -9.72 4.05
C SER A 100 -12.25 -9.79 3.04
N ASP A 101 -12.43 -9.23 1.84
CA ASP A 101 -11.43 -9.29 0.78
C ASP A 101 -10.49 -8.09 0.91
N VAL A 102 -9.22 -8.40 1.17
CA VAL A 102 -8.10 -7.47 1.15
C VAL A 102 -7.61 -7.32 -0.30
N GLY A 103 -7.43 -6.08 -0.73
CA GLY A 103 -6.94 -5.72 -2.05
C GLY A 103 -5.67 -4.88 -1.99
N THR A 104 -4.86 -4.93 -3.04
CA THR A 104 -3.71 -4.04 -3.23
C THR A 104 -4.16 -2.70 -3.81
N ILE A 105 -3.35 -1.66 -3.63
CA ILE A 105 -3.56 -0.39 -4.34
C ILE A 105 -2.84 -0.46 -5.69
N CYS A 106 -3.48 0.06 -6.73
CA CYS A 106 -2.92 0.11 -8.07
C CYS A 106 -1.82 1.17 -8.16
N MET A 107 -0.73 0.88 -8.88
CA MET A 107 0.33 1.88 -9.10
C MET A 107 -0.11 3.04 -9.99
N ASN A 108 -1.16 2.87 -10.79
CA ASN A 108 -1.49 3.84 -11.82
C ASN A 108 -2.02 5.12 -11.17
N GLY A 109 -1.31 6.23 -11.39
CA GLY A 109 -1.58 7.52 -10.75
C GLY A 109 -1.33 7.56 -9.25
N TRP A 110 -0.58 6.59 -8.70
CA TRP A 110 -0.11 6.60 -7.32
C TRP A 110 1.12 7.51 -7.17
N ASP A 111 1.05 8.51 -6.30
CA ASP A 111 2.11 9.50 -6.11
C ASP A 111 2.45 9.81 -4.63
N ASP A 112 3.41 10.72 -4.42
CA ASP A 112 3.83 11.15 -3.08
C ASP A 112 2.70 11.83 -2.27
N THR A 113 1.72 12.39 -2.97
CA THR A 113 0.52 13.01 -2.37
C THR A 113 -0.35 11.92 -1.74
N ASP A 114 -0.60 10.84 -2.47
CA ASP A 114 -1.32 9.66 -1.98
C ASP A 114 -0.59 8.99 -0.82
N ALA A 115 0.72 8.80 -0.99
CA ALA A 115 1.58 8.22 0.03
C ALA A 115 1.55 9.04 1.32
N SER A 116 1.57 10.37 1.21
CA SER A 116 1.48 11.27 2.35
C SER A 116 0.13 11.18 3.08
N VAL A 117 -0.98 10.99 2.35
CA VAL A 117 -2.29 10.74 2.97
C VAL A 117 -2.29 9.42 3.73
N VAL A 118 -1.76 8.33 3.16
CA VAL A 118 -1.64 7.04 3.87
C VAL A 118 -0.80 7.16 5.14
N CYS A 119 0.36 7.80 5.05
CA CYS A 119 1.27 7.96 6.19
C CYS A 119 0.63 8.76 7.33
N ARG A 120 -0.14 9.80 7.00
CA ARG A 120 -0.90 10.59 7.97
C ARG A 120 -2.08 9.82 8.53
N HIS A 121 -2.82 9.11 7.67
CA HIS A 121 -3.98 8.29 8.04
C HIS A 121 -3.60 7.21 9.07
N LEU A 122 -2.45 6.57 8.89
CA LEU A 122 -1.93 5.53 9.79
C LEU A 122 -1.10 6.08 10.96
N GLY A 123 -0.87 7.40 11.02
CA GLY A 123 -0.03 8.01 12.05
C GLY A 123 1.45 7.61 11.98
N LEU A 124 1.92 7.14 10.83
CA LEU A 124 3.31 6.70 10.60
C LEU A 124 4.25 7.86 10.26
N GLY A 125 3.71 9.02 9.90
CA GLY A 125 4.46 10.21 9.53
C GLY A 125 3.55 11.32 9.01
N HIS A 126 4.12 12.49 8.78
CA HIS A 126 3.37 13.63 8.21
C HIS A 126 3.59 13.83 6.70
N SER A 127 4.50 13.06 6.10
CA SER A 127 4.70 12.99 4.66
C SER A 127 5.13 11.57 4.26
N GLY A 128 5.03 11.22 2.97
CA GLY A 128 5.46 9.92 2.46
C GLY A 128 5.91 10.00 1.01
N SER A 129 6.72 9.04 0.58
CA SER A 129 7.10 8.85 -0.81
C SER A 129 6.40 7.63 -1.39
N ALA A 130 5.89 7.75 -2.61
CA ALA A 130 5.36 6.63 -3.37
C ALA A 130 6.49 5.68 -3.78
N ILE A 131 6.26 4.38 -3.58
CA ILE A 131 7.12 3.32 -4.08
C ILE A 131 6.27 2.32 -4.87
N TYR A 132 6.91 1.62 -5.80
CA TYR A 132 6.26 0.64 -6.66
C TYR A 132 6.87 -0.73 -6.41
N LEU A 133 6.00 -1.71 -6.15
CA LEU A 133 6.40 -3.06 -5.75
C LEU A 133 5.90 -4.06 -6.79
N PRO A 134 6.62 -5.17 -7.04
CA PRO A 134 6.09 -6.24 -7.89
C PRO A 134 4.74 -6.73 -7.38
N ARG A 135 3.82 -7.03 -8.29
CA ARG A 135 2.44 -7.42 -7.98
C ARG A 135 2.38 -8.63 -7.06
N ASP A 136 1.58 -8.50 -6.02
CA ASP A 136 1.25 -9.57 -5.10
C ASP A 136 -0.01 -10.30 -5.59
N TYR A 137 0.19 -11.56 -5.97
CA TYR A 137 -0.90 -12.43 -6.46
C TYR A 137 -1.77 -13.00 -5.34
N VAL A 138 -1.40 -12.81 -4.07
CA VAL A 138 -2.16 -13.26 -2.89
C VAL A 138 -3.31 -12.30 -2.59
N TYR A 139 -3.05 -10.98 -2.67
CA TYR A 139 -4.03 -9.92 -2.38
C TYR A 139 -4.63 -9.29 -3.65
N ASN A 140 -4.48 -9.92 -4.81
CA ASN A 140 -4.93 -9.41 -6.10
C ASN A 140 -6.45 -9.41 -6.33
N ARG A 141 -7.24 -9.76 -5.31
CA ARG A 141 -8.69 -9.95 -5.46
C ARG A 141 -9.42 -8.64 -5.73
N LYS A 142 -8.83 -7.49 -5.38
CA LYS A 142 -9.28 -6.13 -5.69
C LYS A 142 -8.06 -5.22 -5.84
N SER A 143 -8.04 -4.39 -6.89
CA SER A 143 -7.08 -3.31 -7.04
C SER A 143 -7.82 -1.99 -6.99
N TYR A 144 -7.41 -1.06 -6.13
CA TYR A 144 -8.03 0.26 -6.01
C TYR A 144 -7.17 1.30 -6.73
N GLY A 145 -7.74 2.05 -7.68
CA GLY A 145 -7.14 3.29 -8.17
C GLY A 145 -7.47 4.39 -7.17
N VAL A 146 -6.47 5.09 -6.63
CA VAL A 146 -6.65 6.13 -5.63
C VAL A 146 -5.89 7.37 -6.08
N HIS A 147 -6.54 8.54 -6.00
CA HIS A 147 -6.00 9.82 -6.45
C HIS A 147 -6.33 10.93 -5.44
N CYS A 148 -5.52 11.02 -4.40
CA CYS A 148 -5.63 12.02 -3.34
C CYS A 148 -5.14 13.41 -3.78
N HIS A 149 -5.72 14.43 -3.17
CA HIS A 149 -5.33 15.83 -3.28
C HIS A 149 -4.37 16.29 -2.16
N GLY A 150 -4.09 15.42 -1.18
CA GLY A 150 -3.10 15.61 -0.12
C GLY A 150 -3.65 16.21 1.17
N HIS A 151 -4.92 16.60 1.22
CA HIS A 151 -5.57 17.18 2.40
C HIS A 151 -6.60 16.25 3.04
N GLU A 152 -6.82 15.08 2.44
CA GLU A 152 -7.68 14.02 2.95
C GLU A 152 -7.19 13.49 4.29
N SER A 153 -8.12 13.17 5.18
CA SER A 153 -7.77 12.60 6.49
C SER A 153 -7.59 11.08 6.42
N ASN A 154 -8.28 10.43 5.49
CA ASN A 154 -8.22 8.99 5.28
C ASN A 154 -8.07 8.66 3.80
N LEU A 155 -7.46 7.50 3.50
CA LEU A 155 -7.31 7.03 2.12
C LEU A 155 -8.67 6.85 1.42
N PHE A 156 -9.72 6.46 2.15
CA PHE A 156 -11.08 6.32 1.63
C PHE A 156 -11.79 7.65 1.36
N ASP A 157 -11.25 8.77 1.86
CA ASP A 157 -11.75 10.11 1.53
C ASP A 157 -11.17 10.60 0.19
N CYS A 158 -10.14 9.93 -0.33
CA CYS A 158 -9.58 10.24 -1.63
C CYS A 158 -10.53 9.75 -2.74
N PRO A 159 -10.60 10.50 -3.86
CA PRO A 159 -11.15 9.99 -5.10
C PRO A 159 -10.56 8.61 -5.42
N HIS A 160 -11.43 7.67 -5.78
CA HIS A 160 -11.01 6.33 -6.13
C HIS A 160 -11.89 5.76 -7.24
N ASP A 161 -11.28 5.01 -8.14
CA ASP A 161 -11.97 4.28 -9.19
C ASP A 161 -12.75 3.14 -8.52
N GLY A 162 -14.06 3.30 -8.38
CA GLY A 162 -14.91 2.35 -7.65
C GLY A 162 -14.70 0.90 -8.11
N THR A 163 -14.18 0.05 -7.21
CA THR A 163 -14.02 -1.41 -7.31
C THR A 163 -13.82 -2.00 -8.72
N ASP A 164 -13.02 -1.39 -9.59
CA ASP A 164 -12.93 -1.95 -10.95
C ASP A 164 -12.11 -3.24 -10.93
N LEU A 165 -12.83 -4.33 -11.17
CA LEU A 165 -12.33 -5.68 -11.34
C LEU A 165 -12.23 -6.09 -12.81
N THR A 166 -12.50 -5.22 -13.80
CA THR A 166 -12.68 -5.70 -15.18
C THR A 166 -12.40 -4.74 -16.36
N GLY A 167 -11.83 -3.52 -16.26
CA GLY A 167 -11.64 -2.79 -17.53
C GLY A 167 -10.77 -1.53 -17.67
N GLY A 168 -10.33 -0.86 -16.61
CA GLY A 168 -9.66 0.44 -16.74
C GLY A 168 -8.33 0.54 -15.99
N SER A 169 -7.22 0.53 -16.74
CA SER A 169 -5.90 1.06 -16.34
C SER A 169 -5.02 0.28 -15.34
N CYS A 170 -5.56 -0.61 -14.50
CA CYS A 170 -4.76 -1.43 -13.57
C CYS A 170 -4.23 -2.75 -14.19
N TYR A 171 -3.73 -2.65 -15.43
CA TYR A 171 -3.18 -3.78 -16.19
C TYR A 171 -1.71 -4.10 -15.82
N HIS A 172 -1.06 -3.25 -15.03
CA HIS A 172 0.37 -3.37 -14.76
C HIS A 172 0.70 -4.34 -13.63
N MET A 173 1.89 -4.93 -13.70
CA MET A 173 2.38 -5.99 -12.82
C MET A 173 2.98 -5.46 -11.50
N GLU A 174 2.52 -4.31 -11.02
CA GLU A 174 3.08 -3.63 -9.84
C GLU A 174 1.98 -3.05 -8.95
N ASP A 175 2.17 -3.16 -7.64
CA ASP A 175 1.29 -2.60 -6.61
C ASP A 175 1.93 -1.35 -6.00
N ALA A 176 1.08 -0.45 -5.54
CA ALA A 176 1.47 0.77 -4.85
C ALA A 176 1.95 0.51 -3.42
N GLY A 177 2.98 1.24 -3.03
CA GLY A 177 3.51 1.25 -1.68
C GLY A 177 3.90 2.65 -1.21
N VAL A 178 4.24 2.76 0.08
CA VAL A 178 4.66 4.00 0.74
C VAL A 178 5.93 3.83 1.54
N GLN A 179 6.70 4.91 1.60
CA GLN A 179 7.73 5.14 2.60
C GLN A 179 7.39 6.40 3.40
N CYS A 180 7.04 6.25 4.68
CA CYS A 180 6.62 7.36 5.52
C CYS A 180 7.79 8.11 6.17
N HIS A 181 7.65 9.43 6.29
CA HIS A 181 8.64 10.35 6.82
C HIS A 181 8.04 11.25 7.92
N GLY A 182 8.88 11.65 8.88
CA GLY A 182 8.51 12.67 9.86
C GLY A 182 7.58 12.23 10.99
N GLY A 183 7.48 10.94 11.26
CA GLY A 183 6.81 10.45 12.48
C GLY A 183 7.60 10.84 13.73
N SER A 184 6.93 11.29 14.79
CA SER A 184 7.49 11.43 16.15
C SER A 184 7.63 10.05 16.85
N ASN A 185 8.11 9.06 16.13
CA ASN A 185 8.58 7.81 16.73
C ASN A 185 10.06 7.77 16.45
N ASN A 186 10.86 7.98 17.49
CA ASN A 186 12.25 7.56 17.70
C ASN A 186 12.95 6.79 16.56
N THR A 187 12.92 7.30 15.34
CA THR A 187 13.81 6.92 14.27
C THR A 187 15.05 7.73 14.57
N THR A 188 15.84 7.21 15.50
CA THR A 188 17.28 7.44 15.48
C THR A 188 17.65 7.41 14.01
N ASN A 189 18.18 8.52 13.48
CA ASN A 189 18.73 8.63 12.14
C ASN A 189 19.55 7.38 11.85
N ASN A 190 18.92 6.36 11.27
CA ASN A 190 19.52 5.04 11.26
C ASN A 190 20.41 5.04 10.04
N THR A 191 21.67 5.35 10.30
CA THR A 191 22.77 5.09 9.37
C THR A 191 22.93 3.57 9.15
N TYR A 192 22.26 2.77 9.98
CA TYR A 192 22.10 1.33 9.92
C TYR A 192 20.67 1.01 9.44
N GLY A 193 20.44 -0.16 8.86
CA GLY A 193 19.21 -0.50 8.15
C GLY A 193 17.90 -0.48 8.97
N THR A 194 16.81 -0.94 8.38
CA THR A 194 15.52 -1.18 9.07
C THR A 194 15.28 -2.68 9.25
N VAL A 195 14.78 -3.08 10.41
CA VAL A 195 14.31 -4.46 10.69
C VAL A 195 12.88 -4.41 11.21
N SER A 196 12.07 -5.41 10.84
CA SER A 196 10.66 -5.53 11.24
C SER A 196 10.24 -7.00 11.32
N VAL A 197 9.22 -7.29 12.12
CA VAL A 197 8.65 -8.64 12.27
C VAL A 197 7.21 -8.64 11.78
N LEU A 198 6.88 -9.54 10.85
CA LEU A 198 5.52 -9.74 10.34
C LEU A 198 4.62 -10.45 11.38
N PRO A 199 3.28 -10.38 11.24
CA PRO A 199 2.35 -11.08 12.13
C PRO A 199 2.54 -12.61 12.18
N ASP A 200 3.07 -13.22 11.12
CA ASP A 200 3.42 -14.65 11.07
C ASP A 200 4.74 -14.97 11.79
N GLY A 201 5.41 -13.96 12.35
CA GLY A 201 6.70 -14.05 13.02
C GLY A 201 7.90 -13.87 12.09
N ARG A 202 7.72 -13.71 10.77
CA ARG A 202 8.85 -13.56 9.82
C ARG A 202 9.64 -12.28 10.04
N VAL A 203 10.96 -12.38 10.00
CA VAL A 203 11.84 -11.21 10.09
C VAL A 203 12.16 -10.67 8.71
N LEU A 204 11.96 -9.38 8.54
CA LEU A 204 12.39 -8.62 7.37
C LEU A 204 13.48 -7.64 7.80
N ALA A 205 14.58 -7.60 7.06
CA ALA A 205 15.68 -6.68 7.29
C ALA A 205 16.19 -6.10 5.98
N THR A 206 16.64 -4.85 6.02
CA THR A 206 17.35 -4.23 4.91
C THR A 206 18.81 -4.67 4.89
N SER A 207 19.46 -4.70 3.71
CA SER A 207 20.85 -5.11 3.58
C SER A 207 21.72 -4.03 2.92
N GLY A 208 22.93 -3.83 3.44
CA GLY A 208 23.99 -3.05 2.77
C GLY A 208 23.62 -1.60 2.40
N GLY A 209 22.87 -0.89 3.24
CA GLY A 209 22.45 0.49 2.97
C GLY A 209 21.25 0.63 2.02
N SER A 210 20.66 -0.48 1.56
CA SER A 210 19.36 -0.50 0.87
C SER A 210 18.26 -0.05 1.83
N SER A 211 17.28 0.73 1.34
CA SER A 211 16.04 1.01 2.09
C SER A 211 14.95 -0.04 1.87
N VAL A 212 15.20 -1.06 1.04
CA VAL A 212 14.23 -2.11 0.72
C VAL A 212 14.37 -3.27 1.71
N LEU A 213 13.28 -3.58 2.39
CA LEU A 213 13.15 -4.72 3.29
C LEU A 213 13.09 -6.04 2.51
N GLY A 214 13.69 -7.08 3.08
CA GLY A 214 13.67 -8.41 2.50
C GLY A 214 13.80 -9.49 3.56
N THR A 215 13.51 -10.73 3.17
CA THR A 215 13.61 -11.87 4.09
C THR A 215 15.06 -12.20 4.39
N ILE A 216 15.24 -12.91 5.50
CA ILE A 216 16.53 -13.40 5.97
C ILE A 216 16.61 -14.91 5.69
N CYS A 217 17.75 -15.37 5.19
CA CYS A 217 17.98 -16.81 5.05
C CYS A 217 17.97 -17.49 6.42
N VAL A 218 17.27 -18.62 6.52
CA VAL A 218 17.29 -19.46 7.73
C VAL A 218 18.67 -20.07 8.07
N MET A 219 19.60 -20.14 7.11
CA MET A 219 20.92 -20.71 7.36
C MET A 219 21.70 -19.88 8.37
N GLY A 220 22.00 -20.50 9.50
CA GLY A 220 22.68 -19.85 10.63
C GLY A 220 21.73 -19.20 11.63
N TRP A 221 20.43 -19.08 11.31
CA TRP A 221 19.45 -18.43 12.17
C TRP A 221 19.16 -19.24 13.43
N ASP A 222 19.43 -18.67 14.60
CA ASP A 222 19.21 -19.32 15.90
C ASP A 222 18.51 -18.42 16.94
N ASP A 223 18.28 -18.96 18.14
CA ASP A 223 17.64 -18.23 19.25
C ASP A 223 18.45 -17.01 19.71
N THR A 224 19.76 -16.99 19.47
CA THR A 224 20.64 -15.87 19.75
C THR A 224 20.32 -14.71 18.82
N ASP A 225 20.20 -14.98 17.51
CA ASP A 225 19.79 -14.00 16.51
C ASP A 225 18.39 -13.45 16.80
N ALA A 226 17.45 -14.36 17.08
CA ALA A 226 16.07 -14.02 17.42
C ALA A 226 15.99 -13.10 18.65
N SER A 227 16.81 -13.38 19.66
CA SER A 227 16.87 -12.56 20.88
C SER A 227 17.42 -11.16 20.61
N VAL A 228 18.39 -10.99 19.71
CA VAL A 228 18.88 -9.66 19.31
C VAL A 228 17.80 -8.88 18.57
N VAL A 229 17.05 -9.51 17.65
CA VAL A 229 15.93 -8.85 16.95
C VAL A 229 14.86 -8.38 17.94
N CYS A 230 14.42 -9.26 18.85
CA CYS A 230 13.39 -8.93 19.83
C CYS A 230 13.81 -7.78 20.75
N ARG A 231 15.09 -7.75 21.14
CA ARG A 231 15.66 -6.67 21.95
C ARG A 231 15.78 -5.37 21.18
N HIS A 232 16.25 -5.43 19.93
CA HIS A 232 16.38 -4.25 19.07
C HIS A 232 15.03 -3.58 18.79
N LEU A 233 13.97 -4.37 18.61
CA LEU A 233 12.61 -3.87 18.39
C LEU A 233 11.86 -3.51 19.68
N GLY A 234 12.45 -3.75 20.86
CA GLY A 234 11.77 -3.53 22.15
C GLY A 234 10.56 -4.44 22.38
N MET A 235 10.42 -5.54 21.63
CA MET A 235 9.31 -6.50 21.73
C MET A 235 9.53 -7.55 22.83
N GLY A 236 10.74 -7.65 23.38
CA GLY A 236 11.09 -8.58 24.44
C GLY A 236 12.59 -8.61 24.71
N HIS A 237 13.01 -9.30 25.77
CA HIS A 237 14.43 -9.45 26.12
C HIS A 237 15.07 -10.72 25.56
N SER A 238 14.25 -11.65 25.04
CA SER A 238 14.67 -12.92 24.46
C SER A 238 13.69 -13.34 23.37
N GLY A 239 14.12 -14.16 22.42
CA GLY A 239 13.27 -14.68 21.35
C GLY A 239 13.64 -16.12 21.00
N SER A 240 12.69 -16.83 20.41
CA SER A 240 12.92 -18.15 19.81
C SER A 240 12.94 -18.03 18.30
N ALA A 241 13.91 -18.68 17.65
CA ALA A 241 13.98 -18.80 16.20
C ALA A 241 12.78 -19.60 15.69
N MET A 242 12.14 -19.05 14.66
CA MET A 242 11.11 -19.72 13.88
C MET A 242 11.60 -19.91 12.46
N TYR A 243 11.14 -20.99 11.83
CA TYR A 243 11.45 -21.29 10.44
C TYR A 243 10.13 -21.32 9.67
N LEU A 244 9.99 -20.40 8.72
CA LEU A 244 8.75 -20.18 8.00
C LEU A 244 8.93 -20.58 6.53
N PRO A 245 7.90 -21.14 5.88
CA PRO A 245 7.94 -21.38 4.45
C PRO A 245 8.36 -20.11 3.70
N ARG A 246 9.21 -20.29 2.68
CA ARG A 246 9.71 -19.18 1.86
C ARG A 246 8.54 -18.37 1.32
N ASP A 247 8.58 -17.08 1.57
CA ASP A 247 7.65 -16.15 0.94
C ASP A 247 8.33 -15.54 -0.29
N HIS A 248 7.71 -15.77 -1.44
CA HIS A 248 8.20 -15.27 -2.71
C HIS A 248 7.83 -13.79 -2.94
N ILE A 249 6.98 -13.21 -2.10
CA ILE A 249 6.62 -11.79 -2.11
C ILE A 249 7.85 -10.94 -1.76
N TYR A 250 8.62 -11.38 -0.76
CA TYR A 250 9.80 -10.66 -0.30
C TYR A 250 11.08 -11.27 -0.88
N ASN A 251 11.86 -10.46 -1.57
CA ASN A 251 13.20 -10.89 -1.99
C ASN A 251 14.10 -11.07 -0.76
N ARG A 252 14.90 -12.13 -0.77
CA ARG A 252 15.88 -12.36 0.30
C ARG A 252 17.03 -11.37 0.21
N LYS A 253 17.34 -10.71 1.32
CA LYS A 253 18.32 -9.60 1.37
C LYS A 253 19.47 -9.83 2.36
N SER A 254 19.24 -10.61 3.41
CA SER A 254 20.28 -10.96 4.38
C SER A 254 20.51 -12.47 4.43
N TYR A 255 21.77 -12.86 4.55
CA TYR A 255 22.24 -14.24 4.52
C TYR A 255 23.24 -14.46 5.65
N ASN A 256 23.33 -15.68 6.18
CA ASN A 256 24.28 -16.07 7.23
C ASN A 256 24.31 -15.10 8.41
N VAL A 257 23.14 -14.72 8.90
CA VAL A 257 23.08 -13.89 10.10
C VAL A 257 23.62 -14.71 11.25
N HIS A 258 24.55 -14.13 12.00
CA HIS A 258 25.15 -14.74 13.16
C HIS A 258 25.50 -13.66 14.21
N CYS A 259 24.61 -13.51 15.18
CA CYS A 259 24.79 -12.69 16.35
C CYS A 259 25.55 -13.45 17.45
N LEU A 260 26.25 -12.71 18.30
CA LEU A 260 26.91 -13.18 19.51
C LEU A 260 25.99 -13.10 20.75
N GLY A 261 24.85 -12.41 20.63
CA GLY A 261 23.79 -12.30 21.63
C GLY A 261 23.88 -11.07 22.52
N HIS A 262 24.98 -10.32 22.45
CA HIS A 262 25.20 -9.09 23.24
C HIS A 262 25.08 -7.80 22.41
N GLU A 263 24.77 -7.91 21.12
CA GLU A 263 24.60 -6.78 20.21
C GLU A 263 23.47 -5.86 20.67
N GLY A 264 23.70 -4.54 20.60
CA GLY A 264 22.67 -3.54 20.84
C GLY A 264 21.69 -3.42 19.67
N ASN A 265 22.17 -3.67 18.45
CA ASN A 265 21.37 -3.62 17.23
C ASN A 265 21.55 -4.85 16.37
N PHE A 266 20.49 -5.20 15.63
CA PHE A 266 20.53 -6.31 14.68
C PHE A 266 21.62 -6.14 13.60
N PHE A 267 21.89 -4.90 13.17
CA PHE A 267 22.91 -4.61 12.16
C PHE A 267 24.35 -4.70 12.65
N ASP A 268 24.57 -4.86 13.96
CA ASP A 268 25.89 -5.13 14.53
C ASP A 268 26.27 -6.62 14.41
N CYS A 269 25.31 -7.49 14.09
CA CYS A 269 25.55 -8.90 13.87
C CYS A 269 26.27 -9.14 12.53
N ALA A 270 27.08 -10.20 12.47
CA ALA A 270 27.68 -10.63 11.21
C ALA A 270 26.57 -11.08 10.26
N GLN A 271 26.56 -10.53 9.04
CA GLN A 271 25.61 -10.90 7.99
C GLN A 271 26.20 -10.63 6.61
N ASP A 272 25.80 -11.45 5.64
CA ASP A 272 26.16 -11.31 4.24
C ASP A 272 25.01 -10.65 3.44
N SER A 273 25.36 -9.82 2.46
CA SER A 273 24.40 -9.22 1.53
C SER A 273 24.07 -10.10 0.31
N THR A 274 24.80 -11.20 0.15
CA THR A 274 24.64 -12.17 -0.94
C THR A 274 24.78 -13.59 -0.40
N ASP A 275 24.14 -14.56 -1.07
CA ASP A 275 24.24 -15.97 -0.70
C ASP A 275 25.66 -16.52 -0.93
N THR A 276 26.45 -16.63 0.14
CA THR A 276 27.76 -17.30 0.14
C THR A 276 27.65 -18.79 0.45
N SER A 277 26.45 -19.27 0.78
CA SER A 277 26.12 -20.65 1.19
C SER A 277 26.01 -21.63 0.02
N GLY A 278 26.51 -21.27 -1.16
CA GLY A 278 26.51 -22.15 -2.34
C GLY A 278 25.14 -22.38 -2.97
N GLY A 279 24.16 -21.49 -2.74
CA GLY A 279 22.83 -21.56 -3.33
C GLY A 279 21.79 -22.30 -2.49
N LEU A 280 22.13 -22.71 -1.26
CA LEU A 280 21.19 -23.42 -0.38
C LEU A 280 20.00 -22.52 0.03
N CYS A 281 20.20 -21.20 0.09
CA CYS A 281 19.15 -20.24 0.41
C CYS A 281 18.13 -20.03 -0.75
N TYR A 282 18.24 -20.70 -1.89
CA TYR A 282 17.24 -20.58 -2.97
C TYR A 282 15.96 -21.38 -2.74
N ASN A 283 15.99 -22.47 -1.96
CA ASN A 283 14.83 -23.36 -1.79
C ASN A 283 14.37 -23.52 -0.33
N MET A 284 14.98 -22.78 0.60
CA MET A 284 14.78 -22.98 2.04
C MET A 284 13.92 -21.90 2.68
N GLU A 285 13.46 -22.19 3.89
CA GLU A 285 12.63 -21.36 4.77
C GLU A 285 13.22 -19.95 5.01
N ASP A 286 12.35 -19.01 5.36
CA ASP A 286 12.71 -17.69 5.83
C ASP A 286 12.79 -17.69 7.36
N ALA A 287 13.70 -16.88 7.89
CA ALA A 287 13.86 -16.73 9.32
C ALA A 287 12.70 -15.94 9.95
N GLY A 288 12.26 -16.40 11.13
CA GLY A 288 11.27 -15.76 11.97
C GLY A 288 11.65 -15.73 13.43
N VAL A 289 10.86 -15.02 14.23
CA VAL A 289 11.03 -14.88 15.68
C VAL A 289 9.69 -14.94 16.41
N GLN A 290 9.74 -15.58 17.57
CA GLN A 290 8.74 -15.42 18.62
C GLN A 290 9.41 -14.72 19.81
N CYS A 291 9.02 -13.47 20.09
CA CYS A 291 9.58 -12.70 21.20
C CYS A 291 8.93 -13.05 22.54
N HIS A 292 9.74 -13.03 23.60
CA HIS A 292 9.37 -13.32 24.99
C HIS A 292 9.84 -12.22 25.94
N GLY A 293 9.11 -12.02 27.03
CA GLY A 293 9.51 -11.11 28.11
C GLY A 293 9.27 -9.62 27.86
N GLY A 294 8.35 -9.28 26.96
CA GLY A 294 7.84 -7.91 26.83
C GLY A 294 7.05 -7.49 28.07
N SER A 295 7.17 -6.23 28.50
CA SER A 295 6.33 -5.69 29.58
C SER A 295 4.85 -5.76 29.16
N ASN A 296 4.10 -6.62 29.85
CA ASN A 296 2.66 -6.87 29.70
C ASN A 296 1.85 -5.70 29.10
N ASN A 297 1.27 -5.92 27.93
CA ASN A 297 -0.14 -5.58 27.76
C ASN A 297 -0.86 -6.50 26.76
N THR A 298 -1.90 -7.14 27.29
CA THR A 298 -3.04 -7.79 26.64
C THR A 298 -2.93 -9.25 26.13
N ASN A 299 -3.61 -10.11 26.91
CA ASN A 299 -4.41 -11.27 26.51
C ASN A 299 -3.77 -12.34 25.62
N SER A 300 -3.07 -13.27 26.27
CA SER A 300 -2.95 -14.65 25.81
C SER A 300 -4.33 -15.32 25.81
N SER A 301 -5.03 -15.31 24.67
CA SER A 301 -6.04 -16.32 24.39
C SER A 301 -5.32 -17.64 24.10
N SER A 302 -5.21 -18.47 25.13
CA SER A 302 -4.88 -19.88 25.01
C SER A 302 -6.01 -20.57 24.23
N CYS A 303 -5.69 -21.22 23.12
CA CYS A 303 -6.59 -22.20 22.51
C CYS A 303 -6.40 -23.54 23.24
N GLU A 304 -7.44 -23.99 23.95
CA GLU A 304 -7.69 -25.41 24.24
C GLU A 304 -8.32 -26.09 23.00
#